data_AF-A0A7C4S124-F1
#
_entry.id   AF-A0A7C4S124-F1
#
_cell.length_a   1.000
_cell.length_b   1.000
_cell.length_c   1.000
_cell.angle_alpha   90.00
_cell.angle_beta   90.00
_cell.angle_gamma   90.00
#
_symmetry.space_group_name_H-M   'P 1'
#
loop_
_entity.id
_entity.type
_entity.pdbx_description
1 polymer ?
#
loop_
_entity_poly.entity_id
_entity_poly.type
_entity_poly.pdbx_seq_one_letter_code
_entity_poly.pdbx_strand_id
1 'polypeptide(L)'
;MYWRFGDKGQIIIIFAVLCVALIYQLAYFIPYYSVSVSSPKPYIQLLNLMIKRFVWDSLIYNISGYSFIDKFNSNLNILYKFYPLSINLSSHRLVSHNGYVEAFVSLDVYDFRYGCKYNFIYRCFLGLNIVNFTILRSYLPSFKGIKVIVKVFGDEDFLINSPIFEVSYSYNETILTCIPEVEYLQDQYYCIYFIAPLNTRHFTLCITDWRGVKCIVFFEC
;
A
#
# COMPACT_ATOMS: atom_id res chain seq x y z
N MET A 1 58.52 14.36 47.59
CA MET A 1 58.52 13.08 46.85
C MET A 1 57.34 13.11 45.87
N TYR A 2 57.50 13.73 44.71
CA TYR A 2 56.42 13.88 43.71
C TYR A 2 56.99 13.74 42.29
N TRP A 3 57.29 12.51 41.90
CA TRP A 3 57.65 12.16 40.53
C TRP A 3 57.10 10.76 40.23
N ARG A 4 55.79 10.63 39.98
CA ARG A 4 55.17 9.41 39.42
C ARG A 4 53.90 9.69 38.60
N PHE A 5 54.02 10.56 37.59
CA PHE A 5 53.25 10.43 36.34
C PHE A 5 54.18 10.82 35.19
N GLY A 6 55.26 10.03 35.05
CA GLY A 6 56.25 10.16 33.98
C GLY A 6 55.65 9.83 32.63
N ASP A 7 56.17 10.50 31.60
CA ASP A 7 56.13 10.32 30.13
C ASP A 7 54.84 9.78 29.50
N LYS A 8 54.29 8.67 30.01
CA LYS A 8 53.03 8.05 29.58
C LYS A 8 51.82 8.98 29.72
N GLY A 9 51.76 9.80 30.78
CA GLY A 9 50.66 10.76 30.98
C GLY A 9 50.65 11.89 29.94
N GLN A 10 51.84 12.38 29.58
CA GLN A 10 52.01 13.40 28.54
C GLN A 10 51.70 12.84 27.15
N ILE A 11 52.07 11.57 26.88
CA ILE A 11 51.73 10.89 25.63
C ILE A 11 50.20 10.78 25.46
N ILE A 12 49.46 10.45 26.52
CA ILE A 12 47.99 10.36 26.46
C ILE A 12 47.36 11.73 26.16
N ILE A 13 47.86 12.80 26.78
CA ILE A 13 47.38 14.16 26.54
C ILE A 13 47.67 14.59 25.10
N ILE A 14 48.88 14.32 24.58
CA ILE A 14 49.23 14.63 23.19
C ILE A 14 48.36 13.83 22.22
N PHE A 15 48.07 12.55 22.51
CA PHE A 15 47.19 11.72 21.69
C PHE A 15 45.75 12.23 21.69
N ALA A 16 45.24 12.68 22.84
CA ALA A 16 43.91 13.28 22.95
C ALA A 16 43.82 14.58 22.14
N VAL A 17 44.85 15.44 22.22
CA VAL A 17 44.91 16.69 21.44
C VAL A 17 44.98 16.40 19.93
N LEU A 18 45.77 15.40 19.51
CA LEU A 18 45.83 14.95 18.12
C LEU A 18 44.47 14.41 17.66
N CYS A 19 43.79 13.57 18.45
CA CYS A 19 42.46 13.06 18.11
C CYS A 19 41.44 14.19 17.95
N VAL A 20 41.44 15.19 18.85
CA VAL A 20 40.53 16.34 18.73
C VAL A 20 40.87 17.18 17.51
N ALA A 21 42.15 17.44 17.23
CA ALA A 21 42.58 18.15 16.04
C ALA A 21 42.21 17.41 14.74
N LEU A 22 42.27 16.07 14.76
CA LEU A 22 41.93 15.21 13.62
C LEU A 22 40.41 15.14 13.43
N ILE A 23 39.61 15.15 14.51
CA ILE A 23 38.15 15.32 14.45
C ILE A 23 37.80 16.71 13.91
N TYR A 24 38.50 17.76 14.35
CA TYR A 24 38.27 19.12 13.86
C TYR A 24 38.65 19.26 12.39
N GLN A 25 39.78 18.68 11.98
CA GLN A 25 40.18 18.60 10.59
C GLN A 25 39.18 17.76 9.79
N LEU A 26 38.71 16.62 10.29
CA LEU A 26 37.64 15.84 9.64
C LEU A 26 36.35 16.66 9.53
N ALA A 27 35.99 17.45 10.53
CA ALA A 27 34.82 18.33 10.46
C ALA A 27 34.99 19.44 9.42
N TYR A 28 36.21 19.92 9.23
CA TYR A 28 36.57 20.97 8.25
C TYR A 28 36.82 20.41 6.83
N PHE A 29 37.27 19.15 6.74
CA PHE A 29 37.52 18.39 5.51
C PHE A 29 36.34 17.53 5.09
N ILE A 30 35.30 17.37 5.92
CA ILE A 30 33.95 17.09 5.41
C ILE A 30 33.73 18.27 4.47
N PRO A 31 33.80 18.05 3.15
CA PRO A 31 33.40 19.07 2.23
C PRO A 31 32.00 19.48 2.70
N TYR A 32 31.71 20.78 2.68
CA TYR A 32 30.39 21.18 2.22
C TYR A 32 30.20 20.45 0.90
N TYR A 33 29.73 19.20 0.97
CA TYR A 33 29.34 18.42 -0.16
C TYR A 33 28.16 19.22 -0.69
N SER A 34 28.44 20.13 -1.62
CA SER A 34 27.65 20.16 -2.82
C SER A 34 27.71 18.72 -3.33
N VAL A 35 26.77 17.91 -2.81
CA VAL A 35 26.38 16.68 -3.45
C VAL A 35 26.07 17.17 -4.84
N SER A 36 26.98 16.89 -5.78
CA SER A 36 26.66 16.95 -7.19
C SER A 36 25.40 16.13 -7.27
N VAL A 37 24.27 16.83 -7.45
CA VAL A 37 22.96 16.24 -7.32
C VAL A 37 22.96 15.11 -8.33
N SER A 38 23.07 13.88 -7.83
CA SER A 38 22.75 12.70 -8.60
C SER A 38 21.41 13.02 -9.23
N SER A 39 21.33 12.90 -10.57
CA SER A 39 20.14 13.17 -11.39
C SER A 39 18.88 13.02 -10.55
N PRO A 40 17.93 13.96 -10.52
CA PRO A 40 16.80 13.90 -9.59
C PRO A 40 15.91 12.66 -9.80
N LYS A 41 16.14 11.87 -10.86
CA LYS A 41 15.38 10.70 -11.25
C LYS A 41 15.13 9.65 -10.14
N PRO A 42 16.12 9.10 -9.39
CA PRO A 42 15.84 8.12 -8.35
C PRO A 42 15.12 8.74 -7.15
N TYR A 43 15.36 10.01 -6.87
CA TYR A 43 14.65 10.75 -5.84
C TYR A 43 13.17 10.99 -6.24
N ILE A 44 12.91 11.41 -7.48
CA ILE A 44 11.56 11.57 -8.04
C ILE A 44 10.84 10.22 -8.06
N GLN A 45 11.54 9.14 -8.43
CA GLN A 45 10.99 7.78 -8.41
C GLN A 45 10.60 7.36 -7.00
N LEU A 46 11.42 7.64 -5.99
CA LEU A 46 11.09 7.36 -4.59
C LEU A 46 9.85 8.15 -4.15
N LEU A 47 9.81 9.45 -4.41
CA LEU A 47 8.62 10.28 -4.12
C LEU A 47 7.37 9.74 -4.82
N ASN A 48 7.50 9.36 -6.08
CA ASN A 48 6.41 8.79 -6.85
C ASN A 48 5.86 7.51 -6.19
N LEU A 49 6.74 6.62 -5.71
CA LEU A 49 6.35 5.40 -5.01
C LEU A 49 5.69 5.71 -3.64
N MET A 50 6.23 6.66 -2.89
CA MET A 50 5.66 7.07 -1.60
C MET A 50 4.25 7.63 -1.77
N ILE A 51 4.08 8.57 -2.71
CA ILE A 51 2.79 9.19 -2.98
C ILE A 51 1.81 8.15 -3.55
N LYS A 52 2.25 7.26 -4.45
CA LYS A 52 1.43 6.12 -4.93
C LYS A 52 0.91 5.29 -3.75
N ARG A 53 1.76 4.99 -2.77
CA ARG A 53 1.36 4.25 -1.56
C ARG A 53 0.37 5.04 -0.69
N PHE A 54 0.51 6.36 -0.59
CA PHE A 54 -0.46 7.20 0.13
C PHE A 54 -1.83 7.22 -0.54
N VAL A 55 -1.88 7.21 -1.88
CA VAL A 55 -3.15 7.07 -2.63
C VAL A 55 -3.80 5.72 -2.32
N TRP A 56 -3.02 4.63 -2.31
CA TRP A 56 -3.53 3.30 -1.94
C TRP A 56 -4.08 3.26 -0.52
N ASP A 57 -3.32 3.73 0.46
CA ASP A 57 -3.73 3.77 1.87
C ASP A 57 -4.99 4.62 2.08
N SER A 58 -5.10 5.75 1.37
CA SER A 58 -6.28 6.61 1.42
C SER A 58 -7.50 5.93 0.79
N LEU A 59 -7.30 5.14 -0.27
CA LEU A 59 -8.36 4.32 -0.87
C LEU A 59 -8.83 3.23 0.09
N ILE A 60 -7.91 2.53 0.76
CA ILE A 60 -8.23 1.50 1.77
C ILE A 60 -9.05 2.10 2.92
N TYR A 61 -8.66 3.27 3.39
CA TYR A 61 -9.38 3.99 4.42
C TYR A 61 -10.79 4.40 3.96
N ASN A 62 -10.91 4.83 2.70
CA ASN A 62 -12.20 5.17 2.11
C ASN A 62 -13.13 3.97 1.95
N ILE A 63 -12.61 2.81 1.53
CA ILE A 63 -13.39 1.56 1.47
C ILE A 63 -13.90 1.15 2.87
N SER A 64 -13.21 1.57 3.92
CA SER A 64 -13.62 1.33 5.32
C SER A 64 -14.67 2.33 5.81
N GLY A 65 -15.17 3.23 4.95
CA GLY A 65 -16.25 4.17 5.24
C GLY A 65 -15.80 5.59 5.63
N TYR A 66 -14.49 5.88 5.58
CA TYR A 66 -13.94 7.17 5.98
C TYR A 66 -13.61 8.08 4.78
N SER A 67 -13.20 9.32 5.06
CA SER A 67 -12.82 10.29 4.03
C SER A 67 -11.46 9.97 3.42
N PHE A 68 -11.42 9.82 2.08
CA PHE A 68 -10.19 9.67 1.32
C PHE A 68 -9.27 10.89 1.48
N ILE A 69 -9.82 12.09 1.34
CA ILE A 69 -9.06 13.35 1.32
C ILE A 69 -8.39 13.59 2.67
N ASP A 70 -9.10 13.32 3.78
CA ASP A 70 -8.56 13.54 5.12
C ASP A 70 -7.35 12.64 5.38
N LYS A 71 -7.44 11.38 4.98
CA LYS A 71 -6.33 10.43 5.09
C LYS A 71 -5.17 10.79 4.17
N PHE A 72 -5.46 11.20 2.93
CA PHE A 72 -4.45 11.61 1.98
C PHE A 72 -3.68 12.84 2.48
N ASN A 73 -4.38 13.86 2.98
CA ASN A 73 -3.77 15.06 3.57
C ASN A 73 -2.96 14.72 4.82
N SER A 74 -3.44 13.81 5.67
CA SER A 74 -2.69 13.33 6.83
C SER A 74 -1.36 12.69 6.41
N ASN A 75 -1.38 11.85 5.37
CA ASN A 75 -0.18 11.22 4.82
C ASN A 75 0.77 12.25 4.18
N LEU A 76 0.26 13.25 3.45
CA LEU A 76 1.07 14.35 2.91
C LEU A 76 1.72 15.20 4.00
N ASN A 77 1.02 15.46 5.11
CA ASN A 77 1.58 16.18 6.25
C ASN A 77 2.78 15.46 6.87
N ILE A 78 2.83 14.14 6.79
CA ILE A 78 4.01 13.37 7.19
C ILE A 78 5.16 13.63 6.20
N LEU A 79 4.87 13.60 4.89
CA LEU A 79 5.88 13.83 3.85
C LEU A 79 6.50 15.24 3.95
N TYR A 80 5.70 16.27 4.19
CA TYR A 80 6.17 17.65 4.33
C TYR A 80 7.14 17.88 5.49
N LYS A 81 7.13 17.01 6.51
CA LYS A 81 8.10 17.07 7.61
C LYS A 81 9.51 16.68 7.18
N PHE A 82 9.64 15.90 6.12
CA PHE A 82 10.91 15.32 5.68
C PHE A 82 11.41 15.90 4.35
N TYR A 83 10.51 16.43 3.51
CA TYR A 83 10.85 16.92 2.19
C TYR A 83 10.34 18.34 1.96
N PRO A 84 11.17 19.24 1.41
CA PRO A 84 10.77 20.60 1.07
C PRO A 84 9.97 20.59 -0.23
N LEU A 85 8.70 20.20 -0.13
CA LEU A 85 7.78 20.03 -1.25
C LEU A 85 6.52 20.88 -1.04
N SER A 86 5.92 21.33 -2.14
CA SER A 86 4.53 21.79 -2.18
C SER A 86 3.77 20.85 -3.11
N ILE A 87 2.76 20.14 -2.59
CA ILE A 87 1.94 19.21 -3.37
C ILE A 87 0.51 19.74 -3.38
N ASN A 88 0.01 20.02 -4.57
CA ASN A 88 -1.36 20.47 -4.79
C ASN A 88 -2.17 19.33 -5.42
N LEU A 89 -3.34 19.04 -4.85
CA LEU A 89 -4.29 18.09 -5.41
C LEU A 89 -5.07 18.77 -6.55
N SER A 90 -4.66 18.53 -7.79
CA SER A 90 -5.26 19.16 -8.98
C SER A 90 -6.64 18.58 -9.27
N SER A 91 -6.78 17.25 -9.17
CA SER A 91 -8.08 16.57 -9.30
C SER A 91 -8.06 15.19 -8.63
N HIS A 92 -9.24 14.72 -8.24
CA HIS A 92 -9.42 13.33 -7.80
C HIS A 92 -10.80 12.81 -8.20
N ARG A 93 -10.89 11.50 -8.44
CA ARG A 93 -12.14 10.77 -8.65
C ARG A 93 -12.08 9.46 -7.89
N LEU A 94 -13.14 9.17 -7.14
CA LEU A 94 -13.33 7.90 -6.46
C LEU A 94 -14.55 7.22 -7.06
N VAL A 95 -14.41 5.94 -7.39
CA VAL A 95 -15.50 5.10 -7.87
C VAL A 95 -15.55 3.87 -6.99
N SER A 96 -16.72 3.59 -6.42
CA SER A 96 -16.99 2.36 -5.68
C SER A 96 -18.35 1.85 -6.11
N HIS A 97 -18.38 0.66 -6.70
CA HIS A 97 -19.61 -0.06 -7.05
C HIS A 97 -19.40 -1.57 -6.91
N ASN A 98 -20.47 -2.33 -7.11
CA ASN A 98 -20.46 -3.78 -6.92
C ASN A 98 -19.35 -4.43 -7.77
N GLY A 99 -18.35 -5.02 -7.11
CA GLY A 99 -17.20 -5.66 -7.76
C GLY A 99 -16.11 -4.74 -8.31
N TYR A 100 -16.14 -3.43 -8.07
CA TYR A 100 -15.12 -2.53 -8.59
C TYR A 100 -14.86 -1.33 -7.69
N VAL A 101 -13.59 -1.04 -7.46
CA VAL A 101 -13.13 0.15 -6.76
C VAL A 101 -12.00 0.81 -7.54
N GLU A 102 -12.04 2.13 -7.66
CA GLU A 102 -11.02 2.94 -8.33
C GLU A 102 -10.79 4.25 -7.60
N ALA A 103 -9.51 4.63 -7.51
CA ALA A 103 -9.06 5.99 -7.23
C ALA A 103 -8.23 6.50 -8.41
N PHE A 104 -8.61 7.68 -8.91
CA PHE A 104 -7.81 8.48 -9.82
C PHE A 104 -7.41 9.77 -9.12
N VAL A 105 -6.13 10.10 -9.12
CA VAL A 105 -5.58 11.27 -8.43
C VAL A 105 -4.54 11.94 -9.32
N SER A 106 -4.70 13.24 -9.56
CA SER A 106 -3.71 14.08 -10.24
C SER A 106 -3.15 15.09 -9.25
N LEU A 107 -1.82 15.17 -9.20
CA LEU A 107 -1.10 16.06 -8.30
C LEU A 107 -0.11 16.91 -9.08
N ASP A 108 -0.02 18.18 -8.71
CA ASP A 108 1.07 19.06 -9.11
C ASP A 108 2.04 19.21 -7.94
N VAL A 109 3.28 18.80 -8.14
CA VAL A 109 4.33 18.81 -7.11
C VAL A 109 5.39 19.82 -7.50
N TYR A 110 5.67 20.76 -6.61
CA TYR A 110 6.84 21.63 -6.69
C TYR A 110 7.88 21.21 -5.67
N ASP A 111 9.09 20.92 -6.14
CA ASP A 111 10.22 20.59 -5.31
C ASP A 111 11.15 21.79 -5.17
N PHE A 112 11.25 22.31 -3.95
CA PHE A 112 12.09 23.47 -3.65
C PHE A 112 13.59 23.14 -3.64
N ARG A 113 13.96 21.87 -3.39
CA ARG A 113 15.37 21.42 -3.40
C ARG A 113 15.97 21.49 -4.79
N TYR A 114 15.18 21.16 -5.81
CA TYR A 114 15.62 21.08 -7.20
C TYR A 114 14.99 22.15 -8.11
N GLY A 115 14.10 22.99 -7.57
CA GLY A 115 13.44 24.08 -8.31
C GLY A 115 12.59 23.60 -9.49
N CYS A 116 12.01 22.41 -9.41
CA CYS A 116 11.30 21.79 -10.53
C CYS A 116 9.87 21.39 -10.17
N LYS A 117 9.05 21.31 -11.22
CA LYS A 117 7.63 20.95 -11.15
C LYS A 117 7.41 19.58 -11.79
N TYR A 118 6.65 18.74 -11.12
CA TYR A 118 6.21 17.44 -11.60
C TYR A 118 4.69 17.41 -11.61
N ASN A 119 4.12 16.69 -12.58
CA ASN A 119 2.73 16.28 -12.52
C ASN A 119 2.71 14.76 -12.35
N PHE A 120 2.09 14.31 -11.27
CA PHE A 120 1.90 12.89 -11.03
C PHE A 120 0.43 12.53 -11.20
N ILE A 121 0.20 11.49 -12.01
CA ILE A 121 -1.12 10.91 -12.23
C ILE A 121 -1.10 9.50 -11.69
N TYR A 122 -1.95 9.24 -10.70
CA TYR A 122 -2.11 7.95 -10.08
C TYR A 122 -3.48 7.38 -10.41
N ARG A 123 -3.47 6.12 -10.87
CA ARG A 123 -4.67 5.32 -11.02
C ARG A 123 -4.47 4.03 -10.26
N CYS A 124 -5.35 3.77 -9.30
CA CYS A 124 -5.36 2.55 -8.51
C CYS A 124 -6.75 1.93 -8.64
N PHE A 125 -6.85 0.70 -9.11
CA PHE A 125 -8.14 0.02 -9.18
C PHE A 125 -8.03 -1.46 -8.87
N LEU A 126 -9.13 -2.01 -8.39
CA LEU A 126 -9.32 -3.44 -8.20
C LEU A 126 -10.75 -3.77 -8.63
N GLY A 127 -10.88 -4.77 -9.47
CA GLY A 127 -12.14 -5.21 -10.03
C GLY A 127 -12.26 -6.71 -10.11
N LEU A 128 -13.51 -7.17 -10.09
CA LEU A 128 -13.89 -8.56 -10.23
C LEU A 128 -15.10 -8.66 -11.15
N ASN A 129 -14.97 -9.45 -12.22
CA ASN A 129 -16.06 -9.79 -13.11
C ASN A 129 -16.50 -11.22 -12.88
N ILE A 130 -17.80 -11.44 -12.73
CA ILE A 130 -18.37 -12.79 -12.62
C ILE A 130 -18.45 -13.38 -14.02
N VAL A 131 -17.85 -14.55 -14.21
CA VAL A 131 -17.83 -15.28 -15.48
C VAL A 131 -18.88 -16.36 -15.48
N ASN A 132 -18.98 -17.10 -14.37
CA ASN A 132 -19.98 -18.14 -14.20
C ASN A 132 -20.36 -18.29 -12.72
N PHE A 133 -21.60 -18.69 -12.48
CA PHE A 133 -22.14 -18.95 -11.15
C PHE A 133 -22.99 -20.23 -11.21
N THR A 134 -22.67 -21.21 -10.37
CA THR A 134 -23.36 -22.50 -10.33
C THR A 134 -23.63 -22.96 -8.91
N ILE A 135 -24.86 -23.42 -8.67
CA ILE A 135 -25.26 -24.04 -7.41
C ILE A 135 -25.22 -25.55 -7.59
N LEU A 136 -24.46 -26.21 -6.72
CA LEU A 136 -24.25 -27.65 -6.70
C LEU A 136 -25.01 -28.26 -5.53
N ARG A 137 -25.49 -29.48 -5.70
CA ARG A 137 -26.04 -30.26 -4.57
C ARG A 137 -24.90 -30.60 -3.62
N SER A 138 -25.07 -30.28 -2.34
CA SER A 138 -24.15 -30.77 -1.30
C SER A 138 -24.46 -32.21 -0.95
N TYR A 139 -23.45 -32.92 -0.43
CA TYR A 139 -23.61 -34.25 0.17
C TYR A 139 -24.40 -34.20 1.48
N LEU A 140 -24.52 -33.03 2.11
CA LEU A 140 -25.37 -32.79 3.28
C LEU A 140 -26.71 -32.15 2.86
N PRO A 141 -27.86 -32.69 3.28
CA PRO A 141 -29.18 -32.24 2.82
C PRO A 141 -29.53 -30.80 3.23
N SER A 142 -28.94 -30.29 4.32
CA SER A 142 -29.15 -28.92 4.80
C SER A 142 -28.22 -27.88 4.17
N PHE A 143 -27.38 -28.28 3.22
CA PHE A 143 -26.34 -27.43 2.61
C PHE A 143 -26.42 -27.47 1.08
N LYS A 144 -25.82 -26.46 0.45
CA LYS A 144 -25.58 -26.39 -0.99
C LYS A 144 -24.13 -25.99 -1.24
N GLY A 145 -23.55 -26.56 -2.30
CA GLY A 145 -22.25 -26.12 -2.81
C GLY A 145 -22.46 -24.93 -3.75
N ILE A 146 -21.59 -23.95 -3.69
CA ILE A 146 -21.60 -22.80 -4.59
C ILE A 146 -20.24 -22.73 -5.26
N LYS A 147 -20.26 -22.69 -6.59
CA LYS A 147 -19.06 -22.53 -7.43
C LYS A 147 -19.19 -21.28 -8.26
N VAL A 148 -18.25 -20.35 -8.07
CA VAL A 148 -18.19 -19.06 -8.78
C VAL A 148 -16.89 -19.00 -9.56
N ILE A 149 -16.96 -18.73 -10.85
CA ILE A 149 -15.79 -18.43 -11.67
C ILE A 149 -15.75 -16.92 -11.85
N VAL A 150 -14.64 -16.32 -11.47
CA VAL A 150 -14.43 -14.88 -11.53
C VAL A 150 -13.16 -14.53 -12.29
N LYS A 151 -13.16 -13.38 -12.96
CA LYS A 151 -11.97 -12.76 -13.53
C LYS A 151 -11.60 -11.55 -12.69
N VAL A 152 -10.42 -11.57 -12.11
CA VAL A 152 -9.87 -10.45 -11.33
C VAL A 152 -9.09 -9.53 -12.25
N PHE A 153 -9.16 -8.23 -12.05
CA PHE A 153 -8.37 -7.25 -12.80
C PHE A 153 -7.97 -6.07 -11.90
N GLY A 154 -6.82 -5.48 -12.20
CA GLY A 154 -6.23 -4.37 -11.45
C GLY A 154 -5.21 -3.62 -12.31
N ASP A 155 -4.59 -2.59 -11.74
CA ASP A 155 -3.52 -1.82 -12.39
C ASP A 155 -2.26 -2.64 -12.68
N GLU A 156 -1.42 -2.15 -13.63
CA GLU A 156 -0.41 -2.86 -14.44
C GLU A 156 0.71 -3.65 -13.73
N ASP A 157 0.61 -3.95 -12.44
CA ASP A 157 1.52 -4.88 -11.72
C ASP A 157 0.75 -5.92 -10.87
N PHE A 158 -0.53 -6.15 -11.17
CA PHE A 158 -1.40 -7.15 -10.51
C PHE A 158 -1.27 -8.50 -11.20
N LEU A 159 -0.51 -9.48 -10.71
CA LEU A 159 -0.41 -10.00 -9.35
C LEU A 159 1.01 -10.51 -9.06
N ILE A 160 1.80 -9.79 -8.27
CA ILE A 160 3.01 -10.40 -7.69
C ILE A 160 2.60 -11.57 -6.77
N ASN A 161 1.45 -11.43 -6.09
CA ASN A 161 0.86 -12.41 -5.19
C ASN A 161 -0.62 -12.64 -5.53
N SER A 162 -1.08 -13.88 -5.37
CA SER A 162 -2.51 -14.21 -5.49
C SER A 162 -3.36 -13.37 -4.52
N PRO A 163 -4.54 -12.89 -4.96
CA PRO A 163 -5.44 -12.17 -4.08
C PRO A 163 -6.06 -13.09 -3.04
N ILE A 164 -6.52 -12.50 -1.94
CA ILE A 164 -7.23 -13.20 -0.87
C ILE A 164 -8.72 -13.07 -1.14
N PHE A 165 -9.44 -14.18 -1.05
CA PHE A 165 -10.89 -14.23 -1.18
C PHE A 165 -11.52 -14.54 0.16
N GLU A 166 -12.62 -13.87 0.47
CA GLU A 166 -13.44 -14.12 1.64
C GLU A 166 -14.90 -14.15 1.21
N VAL A 167 -15.67 -15.08 1.76
CA VAL A 167 -17.10 -15.18 1.52
C VAL A 167 -17.83 -14.95 2.83
N SER A 168 -18.82 -14.05 2.81
CA SER A 168 -19.71 -13.85 3.94
C SER A 168 -21.15 -14.11 3.57
N TYR A 169 -21.91 -14.72 4.46
CA TYR A 169 -23.34 -14.94 4.31
C TYR A 169 -24.06 -14.87 5.66
N SER A 170 -25.37 -14.59 5.63
CA SER A 170 -26.18 -14.58 6.86
C SER A 170 -26.73 -15.97 7.17
N TYR A 171 -26.63 -16.37 8.43
CA TYR A 171 -27.24 -17.57 8.98
C TYR A 171 -27.74 -17.27 10.41
N ASN A 172 -29.03 -17.52 10.68
CA ASN A 172 -29.67 -17.24 11.97
C ASN A 172 -29.35 -15.84 12.52
N GLU A 173 -29.53 -14.80 11.70
CA GLU A 173 -29.27 -13.38 12.05
C GLU A 173 -27.79 -13.03 12.34
N THR A 174 -26.89 -14.00 12.21
CA THR A 174 -25.44 -13.80 12.32
C THR A 174 -24.79 -13.78 10.95
N ILE A 175 -23.77 -12.93 10.76
CA ILE A 175 -22.94 -12.94 9.56
C ILE A 175 -21.77 -13.88 9.81
N LEU A 176 -21.66 -14.91 8.99
CA LEU A 176 -20.54 -15.85 8.99
C LEU A 176 -19.61 -15.49 7.83
N THR A 177 -18.31 -15.42 8.10
CA THR A 177 -17.27 -15.18 7.10
C THR A 177 -16.31 -16.36 7.07
N CYS A 178 -15.98 -16.85 5.88
CA CYS A 178 -15.00 -17.92 5.68
C CYS A 178 -14.07 -17.62 4.51
N ILE A 179 -12.90 -18.27 4.52
CA ILE A 179 -11.99 -18.31 3.38
C ILE A 179 -12.42 -19.50 2.52
N PRO A 180 -12.90 -19.28 1.28
CA PRO A 180 -13.34 -20.34 0.40
C PRO A 180 -12.15 -21.15 -0.15
N GLU A 181 -12.44 -22.30 -0.73
CA GLU A 181 -11.47 -23.03 -1.54
C GLU A 181 -11.31 -22.31 -2.88
N VAL A 182 -10.08 -22.01 -3.28
CA VAL A 182 -9.79 -21.22 -4.49
C VAL A 182 -8.77 -21.93 -5.35
N GLU A 183 -9.14 -22.17 -6.61
CA GLU A 183 -8.27 -22.71 -7.64
C GLU A 183 -7.98 -21.62 -8.69
N TYR A 184 -6.71 -21.39 -8.98
CA TYR A 184 -6.30 -20.51 -10.07
C TYR A 184 -6.37 -21.26 -11.40
N LEU A 185 -7.15 -20.75 -12.36
CA LEU A 185 -7.36 -21.42 -13.65
C LEU A 185 -6.29 -20.99 -14.67
N GLN A 186 -6.27 -19.71 -15.06
CA GLN A 186 -5.27 -19.05 -15.92
C GLN A 186 -5.69 -17.57 -16.09
N ASP A 187 -4.83 -16.67 -16.57
CA ASP A 187 -5.18 -15.31 -17.03
C ASP A 187 -6.09 -14.53 -16.07
N GLN A 188 -5.77 -14.59 -14.77
CA GLN A 188 -6.53 -13.92 -13.70
C GLN A 188 -7.94 -14.50 -13.45
N TYR A 189 -8.22 -15.68 -13.97
CA TYR A 189 -9.45 -16.42 -13.67
C TYR A 189 -9.25 -17.30 -12.43
N TYR A 190 -10.22 -17.22 -11.54
CA TYR A 190 -10.28 -17.99 -10.30
C TYR A 190 -11.58 -18.75 -10.22
N CYS A 191 -11.48 -20.02 -9.82
CA CYS A 191 -12.61 -20.84 -9.44
C CYS A 191 -12.71 -20.84 -7.92
N ILE A 192 -13.81 -20.33 -7.40
CA ILE A 192 -14.08 -20.19 -5.97
C ILE A 192 -15.19 -21.17 -5.60
N TYR A 193 -14.90 -22.06 -4.67
CA TYR A 193 -15.84 -23.05 -4.17
C TYR A 193 -16.04 -22.89 -2.65
N PHE A 194 -17.30 -22.92 -2.24
CA PHE A 194 -17.66 -22.93 -0.82
C PHE A 194 -18.99 -23.64 -0.59
N ILE A 195 -19.22 -24.06 0.65
CA ILE A 195 -20.46 -24.69 1.08
C ILE A 195 -21.21 -23.72 1.98
N ALA A 196 -22.51 -23.52 1.70
CA ALA A 196 -23.39 -22.67 2.49
C ALA A 196 -24.66 -23.44 2.89
N PRO A 197 -25.34 -23.04 3.97
CA PRO A 197 -26.67 -23.55 4.31
C PRO A 197 -27.65 -23.42 3.13
N LEU A 198 -28.57 -24.38 3.00
CA LEU A 198 -29.52 -24.44 1.89
C LEU A 198 -30.39 -23.18 1.80
N ASN A 199 -30.74 -22.60 2.96
CA ASN A 199 -31.56 -21.40 3.09
C ASN A 199 -30.82 -20.08 2.83
N THR A 200 -29.50 -20.09 2.58
CA THR A 200 -28.74 -18.88 2.26
C THR A 200 -29.21 -18.29 0.93
N ARG A 201 -29.84 -17.12 0.97
CA ARG A 201 -30.33 -16.40 -0.22
C ARG A 201 -29.31 -15.43 -0.80
N HIS A 202 -28.44 -14.90 0.05
CA HIS A 202 -27.45 -13.91 -0.34
C HIS A 202 -26.10 -14.27 0.27
N PHE A 203 -25.05 -14.01 -0.50
CA PHE A 203 -23.69 -14.02 0.01
C PHE A 203 -22.91 -12.87 -0.63
N THR A 204 -21.84 -12.48 0.03
CA THR A 204 -20.90 -11.46 -0.44
C THR A 204 -19.55 -12.11 -0.67
N LEU A 205 -18.98 -11.90 -1.84
CA LEU A 205 -17.59 -12.22 -2.11
C LEU A 205 -16.75 -10.96 -1.94
N CYS A 206 -15.81 -10.99 -1.02
CA CYS A 206 -14.78 -9.97 -0.86
C CYS A 206 -13.50 -10.48 -1.49
N ILE A 207 -12.86 -9.64 -2.29
CA ILE A 207 -11.50 -9.86 -2.78
C ILE A 207 -10.61 -8.76 -2.25
N THR A 208 -9.49 -9.16 -1.66
CA THR A 208 -8.47 -8.25 -1.15
C THR A 208 -7.15 -8.53 -1.83
N ASP A 209 -6.47 -7.46 -2.24
CA ASP A 209 -5.18 -7.58 -2.86
C ASP A 209 -3.98 -7.43 -1.91
N TRP A 210 -2.77 -7.62 -2.44
CA TRP A 210 -1.52 -7.48 -1.68
C TRP A 210 -1.30 -6.06 -1.12
N ARG A 211 -1.93 -5.05 -1.70
CA ARG A 211 -1.84 -3.66 -1.22
C ARG A 211 -2.73 -3.43 -0.01
N GLY A 212 -3.78 -4.26 0.14
CA GLY A 212 -4.86 -4.15 1.11
C GLY A 212 -6.14 -3.52 0.53
N VAL A 213 -6.17 -3.23 -0.77
CA VAL A 213 -7.38 -2.71 -1.44
C VAL A 213 -8.36 -3.86 -1.58
N LYS A 214 -9.61 -3.63 -1.19
CA LYS A 214 -10.68 -4.62 -1.22
C LYS A 214 -11.84 -4.17 -2.09
N CYS A 215 -12.44 -5.10 -2.84
CA CYS A 215 -13.74 -4.87 -3.49
C CYS A 215 -14.70 -6.00 -3.13
N ILE A 216 -15.99 -5.68 -3.11
CA ILE A 216 -17.04 -6.57 -2.63
C ILE A 216 -18.07 -6.77 -3.74
N VAL A 217 -18.48 -8.01 -3.93
CA VAL A 217 -19.54 -8.41 -4.86
C VAL A 217 -20.68 -9.05 -4.08
N PHE A 218 -21.89 -8.53 -4.24
CA PHE A 218 -23.12 -9.12 -3.70
C PHE A 218 -23.74 -10.09 -4.70
N PHE A 219 -24.14 -11.27 -4.21
CA PHE A 219 -24.80 -12.32 -4.99
C PHE A 219 -26.16 -12.69 -4.40
N GLU A 220 -27.07 -13.07 -5.28
CA GLU A 220 -28.36 -13.70 -4.94
C GLU A 220 -28.35 -15.14 -5.47
N CYS A 221 -28.77 -16.09 -4.63
CA CYS A 221 -28.78 -17.53 -4.91
C CYS A 221 -30.16 -18.08 -5.25
#